data_AF-A0A916Y583-F1
#
_entry.id   AF-A0A916Y583-F1
#
_cell.length_a   1.000
_cell.length_b   1.000
_cell.length_c   1.000
_cell.angle_alpha   90.00
_cell.angle_beta   90.00
_cell.angle_gamma   90.00
#
_symmetry.space_group_name_H-M   'P 1'
#
loop_
_entity.id
_entity.type
_entity.pdbx_description
1 polymer ?
#
loop_
_entity_poly.entity_id
_entity_poly.type
_entity_poly.pdbx_seq_one_letter_code
_entity_poly.pdbx_strand_id
1 'polypeptide(L)'
;MTENTAIERENAQNEFMAEAQRILGQKGLVTDADDMEPWLTDWRGRYHGAARALAQPANTDELSGIVALCAQHGVPIVAQGGNSGMVGGATPDDSGTAILLSTRRMNDIAIDADAMTATCGAGAVLQTLHEAAEAQGMRFPLSLGGKGSATLGGLVATNAGGTQVLRHGVMRALVAGLEVVLASGEVLDLTSHLKKDNRGFDLKQMFIGSEGTLGIVSRVVVQLSHGIADRRVVIAGIASTQDARRLMQHCQGAMADALEGFEIMPQSCLDAVLAYIPDAQAPLDGQHPWYALMEFVADREGADALGEQVEKVLMDAFEAELVSDAVIAANETQAEAFWQLRETISPAERAKGPAMQHDISVPVSKMPEFIDAITESVLSAHPDHEVAAFGHLGDGNVHLHVIAPAGSDGPKWEQETGKKLSAHVYRSVTDWGGSISAEHGIGQDKLQTLRDTHDPVALSVMRKVKAALDPDGLLNPGKLV
;
A
#
# COMPACT_ATOMS: atom_id res chain seq x y z
N MET A 1 -1.99 -44.63 -8.88
CA MET A 1 -1.40 -43.84 -9.99
C MET A 1 -0.37 -44.73 -10.65
N THR A 2 -0.47 -44.95 -11.96
CA THR A 2 0.36 -45.91 -12.72
C THR A 2 1.70 -45.28 -13.10
N GLU A 3 2.78 -46.07 -13.22
CA GLU A 3 4.11 -45.57 -13.64
C GLU A 3 4.09 -44.72 -14.92
N ASN A 4 3.23 -45.05 -15.90
CA ASN A 4 3.04 -44.25 -17.12
C ASN A 4 2.64 -42.79 -16.83
N THR A 5 1.77 -42.56 -15.84
CA THR A 5 1.32 -41.19 -15.49
C THR A 5 2.40 -40.36 -14.82
N ALA A 6 3.43 -40.98 -14.24
CA ALA A 6 4.57 -40.26 -13.66
C ALA A 6 5.55 -39.81 -14.74
N ILE A 7 5.86 -40.70 -15.70
CA ILE A 7 6.76 -40.43 -16.82
C ILE A 7 6.19 -39.33 -17.75
N GLU A 8 4.89 -39.38 -18.04
CA GLU A 8 4.23 -38.35 -18.86
C GLU A 8 4.29 -36.95 -18.21
N ARG A 9 4.13 -36.88 -16.88
CA ARG A 9 4.25 -35.62 -16.13
C ARG A 9 5.68 -35.08 -16.12
N GLU A 10 6.65 -35.96 -15.93
CA GLU A 10 8.07 -35.59 -15.95
C GLU A 10 8.48 -35.05 -17.33
N ASN A 11 8.03 -35.69 -18.41
CA ASN A 11 8.28 -35.22 -19.77
C ASN A 11 7.63 -33.86 -20.05
N ALA A 12 6.37 -33.66 -19.66
CA ALA A 12 5.67 -32.39 -19.82
C ALA A 12 6.32 -31.26 -19.01
N GLN A 13 6.83 -31.57 -17.82
CA GLN A 13 7.59 -30.63 -17.01
C GLN A 13 8.92 -30.25 -17.66
N ASN A 14 9.66 -31.23 -18.18
CA ASN A 14 10.93 -30.97 -18.88
C ASN A 14 10.73 -30.14 -20.15
N GLU A 15 9.64 -30.37 -20.89
CA GLU A 15 9.27 -29.58 -22.07
C GLU A 15 8.94 -28.13 -21.70
N PHE A 16 8.10 -27.91 -20.68
CA PHE A 16 7.79 -26.58 -20.17
C PHE A 16 9.06 -25.80 -19.78
N MET A 17 9.96 -26.44 -19.02
CA MET A 17 11.19 -25.80 -18.55
C MET A 17 12.14 -25.44 -19.71
N ALA A 18 12.27 -26.31 -20.72
CA ALA A 18 13.09 -26.05 -21.89
C ALA A 18 12.55 -24.86 -22.71
N GLU A 19 11.23 -24.78 -22.88
CA GLU A 19 10.61 -23.70 -23.64
C GLU A 19 10.61 -22.37 -22.86
N ALA A 20 10.37 -22.40 -21.55
CA ALA A 20 10.53 -21.23 -20.69
C ALA A 20 11.97 -20.68 -20.75
N GLN A 21 12.97 -21.57 -20.76
CA GLN A 21 14.37 -21.22 -20.89
C GLN A 21 14.69 -20.56 -22.24
N ARG A 22 14.00 -20.98 -23.32
CA ARG A 22 14.13 -20.41 -24.67
C ARG A 22 13.52 -19.00 -24.75
N ILE A 23 12.39 -18.78 -24.08
CA ILE A 23 11.70 -17.48 -24.04
C ILE A 23 12.51 -16.47 -23.21
N LEU A 24 12.90 -16.85 -21.99
CA LEU A 24 13.45 -15.92 -21.00
C LEU A 24 14.99 -15.79 -21.06
N GLY A 25 15.65 -16.72 -21.75
CA GLY A 25 17.10 -16.82 -21.79
C GLY A 25 17.71 -17.16 -20.43
N GLN A 26 19.03 -17.36 -20.39
CA GLN A 26 19.73 -17.89 -19.21
C GLN A 26 19.58 -17.02 -17.95
N LYS A 27 19.39 -15.71 -18.11
CA LYS A 27 19.23 -14.77 -17.00
C LYS A 27 17.78 -14.65 -16.51
N GLY A 28 16.82 -15.15 -17.28
CA GLY A 28 15.41 -14.96 -17.01
C GLY A 28 14.72 -16.17 -16.39
N LEU A 29 15.37 -17.32 -16.28
CA LEU A 29 14.82 -18.48 -15.62
C LEU A 29 15.80 -18.99 -14.56
N VAL A 30 15.33 -19.06 -13.31
CA VAL A 30 16.09 -19.55 -12.15
C VAL A 30 15.40 -20.79 -11.62
N THR A 31 16.17 -21.87 -11.47
CA THR A 31 15.68 -23.18 -10.99
C THR A 31 16.49 -23.71 -9.81
N ASP A 32 17.61 -23.07 -9.48
CA ASP A 32 18.42 -23.43 -8.33
C ASP A 32 17.66 -23.07 -7.04
N ALA A 33 17.62 -24.00 -6.09
CA ALA A 33 16.83 -23.85 -4.87
C ALA A 33 17.38 -22.73 -3.97
N ASP A 34 18.71 -22.59 -3.87
CA ASP A 34 19.34 -21.60 -3.01
C ASP A 34 19.10 -20.17 -3.57
N ASP A 35 19.07 -20.02 -4.90
CA ASP A 35 18.76 -18.75 -5.56
C ASP A 35 17.27 -18.36 -5.46
N MET A 36 16.37 -19.34 -5.37
CA MET A 36 14.93 -19.10 -5.23
C MET A 36 14.50 -18.81 -3.79
N GLU A 37 15.16 -19.39 -2.78
CA GLU A 37 14.78 -19.32 -1.37
C GLU A 37 14.42 -17.91 -0.87
N PRO A 38 15.19 -16.84 -1.17
CA PRO A 38 14.86 -15.48 -0.70
C PRO A 38 13.53 -14.91 -1.26
N TRP A 39 13.00 -15.51 -2.33
CA TRP A 39 11.78 -15.06 -3.02
C TRP A 39 10.53 -15.81 -2.56
N LEU A 40 10.71 -16.92 -1.86
CA LEU A 40 9.64 -17.83 -1.44
C LEU A 40 9.00 -17.42 -0.11
N THR A 41 9.57 -16.43 0.58
CA THR A 41 9.07 -15.91 1.86
C THR A 41 8.52 -14.49 1.68
N ASP A 42 7.40 -14.18 2.34
CA ASP A 42 6.85 -12.83 2.34
C ASP A 42 7.68 -11.86 3.21
N TRP A 43 7.45 -10.55 3.04
CA TRP A 43 8.13 -9.49 3.78
C TRP A 43 8.05 -9.66 5.31
N ARG A 44 6.94 -10.19 5.83
CA ARG A 44 6.70 -10.31 7.28
C ARG A 44 7.20 -11.63 7.87
N GLY A 45 7.66 -12.58 7.03
CA GLY A 45 8.03 -13.93 7.45
C GLY A 45 6.85 -14.77 7.97
N ARG A 46 5.62 -14.43 7.56
CA ARG A 46 4.37 -15.13 7.92
C ARG A 46 4.02 -16.25 6.94
N TYR A 47 4.40 -16.11 5.67
CA TYR A 47 4.11 -17.05 4.61
C TYR A 47 5.41 -17.48 3.93
N HIS A 48 5.54 -18.78 3.71
CA HIS A 48 6.63 -19.40 2.97
C HIS A 48 6.03 -20.49 2.07
N GLY A 49 6.46 -20.53 0.82
CA GLY A 49 5.93 -21.47 -0.17
C GLY A 49 7.02 -22.10 -1.02
N ALA A 50 6.62 -22.70 -2.13
CA ALA A 50 7.50 -23.33 -3.11
C ALA A 50 7.06 -22.95 -4.53
N ALA A 51 8.01 -22.89 -5.46
CA ALA A 51 7.75 -22.63 -6.87
C ALA A 51 8.52 -23.61 -7.76
N ARG A 52 7.98 -23.90 -8.96
CA ARG A 52 8.66 -24.71 -9.98
C ARG A 52 9.96 -24.05 -10.45
N ALA A 53 9.91 -22.74 -10.59
CA ALA A 53 10.99 -21.88 -11.05
C ALA A 53 10.64 -20.42 -10.75
N LEU A 54 11.66 -19.57 -10.74
CA LEU A 54 11.53 -18.12 -10.78
C LEU A 54 11.75 -17.63 -12.23
N ALA A 55 10.71 -17.05 -12.82
CA ALA A 55 10.73 -16.43 -14.14
C ALA A 55 10.90 -14.92 -14.02
N GLN A 56 11.83 -14.34 -14.76
CA GLN A 56 12.20 -12.93 -14.68
C GLN A 56 12.29 -12.33 -16.10
N PRO A 57 11.16 -12.02 -16.75
CA PRO A 57 11.17 -11.41 -18.08
C PRO A 57 11.86 -10.03 -18.08
N ALA A 58 12.56 -9.71 -19.15
CA ALA A 58 13.25 -8.43 -19.34
C ALA A 58 12.36 -7.36 -20.00
N ASN A 59 11.29 -7.76 -20.65
CA ASN A 59 10.41 -6.90 -21.44
C ASN A 59 9.01 -7.55 -21.61
N THR A 60 8.09 -6.81 -22.23
CA THR A 60 6.70 -7.25 -22.45
C THR A 60 6.61 -8.49 -23.33
N ASP A 61 7.47 -8.65 -24.34
CA ASP A 61 7.43 -9.82 -25.23
C ASP A 61 7.80 -11.10 -24.48
N GLU A 62 8.85 -11.06 -23.64
CA GLU A 62 9.22 -12.17 -22.76
C GLU A 62 8.11 -12.50 -21.75
N LEU A 63 7.48 -11.46 -21.16
CA LEU A 63 6.36 -11.62 -20.24
C LEU A 63 5.15 -12.27 -20.92
N SER A 64 4.75 -11.77 -22.09
CA SER A 64 3.67 -12.33 -22.91
C SER A 64 3.94 -13.79 -23.26
N GLY A 65 5.16 -14.10 -23.70
CA GLY A 65 5.59 -15.44 -24.05
C GLY A 65 5.51 -16.43 -22.88
N ILE A 66 6.04 -16.07 -21.70
CA ILE A 66 5.98 -16.97 -20.54
C ILE A 66 4.56 -17.15 -20.01
N VAL A 67 3.72 -16.11 -20.03
CA VAL A 67 2.31 -16.22 -19.62
C VAL A 67 1.52 -17.12 -20.58
N ALA A 68 1.72 -16.96 -21.90
CA ALA A 68 1.12 -17.85 -22.89
C ALA A 68 1.55 -19.31 -22.72
N LEU A 69 2.83 -19.55 -22.42
CA LEU A 69 3.34 -20.89 -22.14
C LEU A 69 2.69 -21.50 -20.89
N CYS A 70 2.53 -20.71 -19.83
CA CYS A 70 1.82 -21.12 -18.63
C CYS A 70 0.36 -21.49 -18.93
N ALA A 71 -0.34 -20.70 -19.75
CA ALA A 71 -1.70 -21.02 -20.19
C ALA A 71 -1.77 -22.35 -20.95
N GLN A 72 -0.84 -22.57 -21.90
CA GLN A 72 -0.77 -23.80 -22.68
C GLN A 72 -0.56 -25.05 -21.82
N HIS A 73 0.25 -24.95 -20.76
CA HIS A 73 0.61 -26.07 -19.89
C HIS A 73 -0.20 -26.14 -18.58
N GLY A 74 -1.15 -25.23 -18.36
CA GLY A 74 -1.92 -25.15 -17.12
C GLY A 74 -1.04 -24.91 -15.89
N VAL A 75 -0.01 -24.07 -16.01
CA VAL A 75 0.93 -23.75 -14.93
C VAL A 75 0.50 -22.45 -14.25
N PRO A 76 0.16 -22.47 -12.95
CA PRO A 76 -0.19 -21.24 -12.25
C PRO A 76 0.97 -20.27 -12.14
N ILE A 77 0.65 -18.98 -12.00
CA ILE A 77 1.60 -17.89 -11.89
C ILE A 77 1.33 -17.11 -10.62
N VAL A 78 2.37 -16.85 -9.84
CA VAL A 78 2.35 -15.85 -8.75
C VAL A 78 3.21 -14.68 -9.18
N ALA A 79 2.59 -13.52 -9.40
CA ALA A 79 3.30 -12.31 -9.80
C ALA A 79 3.95 -11.64 -8.58
N GLN A 80 5.21 -11.25 -8.70
CA GLN A 80 5.98 -10.63 -7.62
C GLN A 80 6.80 -9.43 -8.13
N GLY A 81 6.50 -8.24 -7.60
CA GLY A 81 7.30 -7.04 -7.80
C GLY A 81 8.41 -6.92 -6.75
N GLY A 82 8.33 -5.89 -5.92
CA GLY A 82 9.26 -5.62 -4.81
C GLY A 82 9.26 -6.65 -3.67
N ASN A 83 8.25 -7.53 -3.59
CA ASN A 83 8.00 -8.42 -2.45
C ASN A 83 7.88 -7.68 -1.10
N SER A 84 7.27 -6.49 -1.11
CA SER A 84 7.05 -5.65 0.08
C SER A 84 5.58 -5.64 0.55
N GLY A 85 4.73 -6.52 -0.01
CA GLY A 85 3.32 -6.61 0.33
C GLY A 85 3.08 -7.25 1.71
N MET A 86 2.02 -6.83 2.40
CA MET A 86 1.78 -7.16 3.82
C MET A 86 0.77 -8.29 4.06
N VAL A 87 0.17 -8.81 2.98
CA VAL A 87 -0.97 -9.76 3.00
C VAL A 87 -0.68 -11.09 2.29
N GLY A 88 0.60 -11.39 2.04
CA GLY A 88 1.05 -12.64 1.40
C GLY A 88 0.64 -12.78 -0.07
N GLY A 89 0.16 -11.72 -0.73
CA GLY A 89 -0.34 -11.77 -2.10
C GLY A 89 0.72 -12.12 -3.15
N ALA A 90 2.00 -11.90 -2.84
CA ALA A 90 3.12 -12.16 -3.75
C ALA A 90 3.91 -13.44 -3.40
N THR A 91 3.37 -14.28 -2.51
CA THR A 91 4.02 -15.50 -2.02
C THR A 91 3.31 -16.73 -2.60
N PRO A 92 4.04 -17.72 -3.12
CA PRO A 92 3.44 -18.97 -3.59
C PRO A 92 2.92 -19.83 -2.43
N ASP A 93 2.11 -20.83 -2.76
CA ASP A 93 1.70 -21.87 -1.81
C ASP A 93 2.78 -22.94 -1.65
N ASP A 94 2.54 -23.95 -0.81
CA ASP A 94 3.47 -25.04 -0.55
C ASP A 94 3.47 -26.15 -1.61
N SER A 95 2.62 -26.04 -2.65
CA SER A 95 2.45 -27.10 -3.66
C SER A 95 3.65 -27.20 -4.60
N GLY A 96 4.42 -26.13 -4.76
CA GLY A 96 5.52 -26.06 -5.71
C GLY A 96 5.06 -26.11 -7.17
N THR A 97 3.76 -25.92 -7.45
CA THR A 97 3.22 -26.10 -8.81
C THR A 97 3.19 -24.82 -9.63
N ALA A 98 3.24 -23.65 -9.00
CA ALA A 98 3.27 -22.36 -9.70
C ALA A 98 4.69 -21.99 -10.14
N ILE A 99 4.82 -21.15 -11.17
CA ILE A 99 6.01 -20.33 -11.32
C ILE A 99 5.86 -19.06 -10.49
N LEU A 100 6.97 -18.61 -9.91
CA LEU A 100 7.07 -17.27 -9.36
C LEU A 100 7.54 -16.34 -10.49
N LEU A 101 6.73 -15.34 -10.84
CA LEU A 101 7.05 -14.43 -11.95
C LEU A 101 7.42 -13.06 -11.40
N SER A 102 8.69 -12.68 -11.56
CA SER A 102 9.20 -11.38 -11.12
C SER A 102 9.31 -10.37 -12.24
N THR A 103 8.75 -9.18 -12.02
CA THR A 103 8.85 -8.06 -12.98
C THR A 103 10.11 -7.20 -12.78
N ARG A 104 10.96 -7.48 -11.78
CA ARG A 104 12.08 -6.60 -11.37
C ARG A 104 13.09 -6.26 -12.48
N ARG A 105 13.20 -7.08 -13.53
CA ARG A 105 14.08 -6.81 -14.69
C ARG A 105 13.48 -5.80 -15.69
N MET A 106 12.19 -5.50 -15.60
CA MET A 106 11.47 -4.53 -16.42
C MET A 106 11.48 -3.16 -15.72
N ASN A 107 12.64 -2.52 -15.63
CA ASN A 107 12.88 -1.37 -14.75
C ASN A 107 13.29 -0.08 -15.49
N ASP A 108 12.99 0.01 -16.79
CA ASP A 108 13.18 1.24 -17.56
C ASP A 108 12.24 2.36 -17.10
N ILE A 109 12.72 3.59 -17.14
CA ILE A 109 11.97 4.81 -16.81
C ILE A 109 12.25 5.86 -17.87
N ALA A 110 11.19 6.46 -18.42
CA ALA A 110 11.27 7.58 -19.35
C ALA A 110 10.36 8.72 -18.84
N ILE A 111 10.94 9.91 -18.69
CA ILE A 111 10.21 11.12 -18.26
C ILE A 111 9.84 11.94 -19.49
N ASP A 112 8.57 12.34 -19.57
CA ASP A 112 8.06 13.33 -20.52
C ASP A 112 7.67 14.59 -19.75
N ALA A 113 8.57 15.58 -19.76
CA ALA A 113 8.39 16.83 -19.05
C ALA A 113 7.29 17.71 -19.66
N ASP A 114 7.08 17.65 -20.98
CA ASP A 114 6.03 18.42 -21.66
C ASP A 114 4.64 17.87 -21.29
N ALA A 115 4.52 16.55 -21.19
CA ALA A 115 3.29 15.89 -20.78
C ALA A 115 3.08 15.84 -19.25
N MET A 116 4.11 16.13 -18.44
CA MET A 116 4.15 15.88 -17.00
C MET A 116 3.81 14.43 -16.66
N THR A 117 4.47 13.49 -17.34
CA THR A 117 4.27 12.04 -17.12
C THR A 117 5.58 11.27 -17.06
N ALA A 118 5.53 10.08 -16.47
CA ALA A 118 6.58 9.09 -16.54
C ALA A 118 6.04 7.77 -17.09
N THR A 119 6.72 7.19 -18.06
CA THR A 119 6.49 5.81 -18.52
C THR A 119 7.52 4.90 -17.88
N CYS A 120 7.06 3.92 -17.10
CA CYS A 120 7.89 3.02 -16.33
C CYS A 120 7.58 1.56 -16.68
N GLY A 121 8.61 0.71 -16.70
CA GLY A 121 8.41 -0.73 -16.60
C GLY A 121 7.85 -1.11 -15.22
N ALA A 122 7.10 -2.22 -15.15
CA ALA A 122 6.45 -2.68 -13.92
C ALA A 122 7.41 -3.03 -12.77
N GLY A 123 8.67 -3.29 -13.08
CA GLY A 123 9.76 -3.53 -12.14
C GLY A 123 10.50 -2.29 -11.68
N ALA A 124 10.20 -1.10 -12.24
CA ALA A 124 10.81 0.15 -11.80
C ALA A 124 10.53 0.37 -10.31
N VAL A 125 11.56 0.71 -9.53
CA VAL A 125 11.45 0.97 -8.10
C VAL A 125 10.94 2.39 -7.88
N LEU A 126 10.04 2.58 -6.90
CA LEU A 126 9.43 3.89 -6.61
C LEU A 126 10.49 4.97 -6.34
N GLN A 127 11.50 4.65 -5.53
CA GLN A 127 12.59 5.57 -5.26
C GLN A 127 13.35 6.00 -6.53
N THR A 128 13.62 5.07 -7.46
CA THR A 128 14.29 5.40 -8.73
C THR A 128 13.43 6.32 -9.62
N LEU A 129 12.10 6.16 -9.57
CA LEU A 129 11.18 7.10 -10.22
C LEU A 129 11.23 8.50 -9.57
N HIS A 130 11.27 8.57 -8.23
CA HIS A 130 11.44 9.85 -7.51
C HIS A 130 12.72 10.55 -7.96
N GLU A 131 13.86 9.86 -7.94
CA GLU A 131 15.16 10.39 -8.36
C GLU A 131 15.14 10.87 -9.83
N ALA A 132 14.52 10.09 -10.72
CA ALA A 132 14.41 10.45 -12.15
C ALA A 132 13.53 11.69 -12.39
N ALA A 133 12.42 11.83 -11.66
CA ALA A 133 11.54 12.98 -11.75
C ALA A 133 12.21 14.24 -11.15
N GLU A 134 12.88 14.10 -10.00
CA GLU A 134 13.56 15.20 -9.32
C GLU A 134 14.69 15.78 -10.18
N ALA A 135 15.42 14.94 -10.91
CA ALA A 135 16.45 15.37 -11.87
C ALA A 135 15.90 16.27 -12.99
N GLN A 136 14.58 16.27 -13.21
CA GLN A 136 13.88 17.12 -14.17
C GLN A 136 13.07 18.25 -13.50
N GLY A 137 13.23 18.47 -12.19
CA GLY A 137 12.47 19.47 -11.43
C GLY A 137 11.01 19.11 -11.21
N MET A 138 10.66 17.83 -11.32
CA MET A 138 9.33 17.28 -11.10
C MET A 138 9.33 16.32 -9.91
N ARG A 139 8.16 15.80 -9.54
CA ARG A 139 8.01 14.73 -8.56
C ARG A 139 6.89 13.77 -8.94
N PHE A 140 6.99 12.53 -8.49
CA PHE A 140 5.83 11.64 -8.41
C PHE A 140 5.30 11.69 -6.97
N PRO A 141 4.03 12.09 -6.74
CA PRO A 141 3.60 12.52 -5.41
C PRO A 141 3.42 11.37 -4.40
N LEU A 142 3.11 10.15 -4.85
CA LEU A 142 2.92 9.02 -3.94
C LEU A 142 4.26 8.61 -3.33
N SER A 143 4.28 8.51 -1.99
CA SER A 143 5.40 8.00 -1.20
C SER A 143 4.91 7.06 -0.10
N LEU A 144 5.75 6.10 0.28
CA LEU A 144 5.50 5.16 1.35
C LEU A 144 6.82 4.61 1.92
N GLY A 145 6.79 4.04 3.13
CA GLY A 145 8.01 3.57 3.82
C GLY A 145 8.81 2.51 3.05
N GLY A 146 8.13 1.69 2.23
CA GLY A 146 8.75 0.68 1.37
C GLY A 146 9.30 1.17 0.02
N LYS A 147 9.45 2.49 -0.21
CA LYS A 147 9.77 3.06 -1.54
C LYS A 147 11.07 2.55 -2.18
N GLY A 148 12.03 2.11 -1.36
CA GLY A 148 13.31 1.56 -1.83
C GLY A 148 13.23 0.16 -2.43
N SER A 149 12.10 -0.55 -2.25
CA SER A 149 11.88 -1.90 -2.79
C SER A 149 10.57 -2.04 -3.56
N ALA A 150 9.54 -1.26 -3.23
CA ALA A 150 8.26 -1.28 -3.92
C ALA A 150 8.42 -0.92 -5.41
N THR A 151 7.81 -1.72 -6.29
CA THR A 151 7.87 -1.52 -7.73
C THR A 151 6.57 -0.96 -8.28
N LEU A 152 6.62 -0.22 -9.39
CA LEU A 152 5.46 0.45 -10.00
C LEU A 152 4.32 -0.53 -10.32
N GLY A 153 4.63 -1.71 -10.86
CA GLY A 153 3.62 -2.75 -11.10
C GLY A 153 2.98 -3.28 -9.82
N GLY A 154 3.75 -3.38 -8.72
CA GLY A 154 3.23 -3.73 -7.41
C GLY A 154 2.29 -2.65 -6.86
N LEU A 155 2.71 -1.38 -6.92
CA LEU A 155 1.89 -0.24 -6.48
C LEU A 155 0.56 -0.16 -7.24
N VAL A 156 0.58 -0.41 -8.55
CA VAL A 156 -0.64 -0.52 -9.36
C VAL A 156 -1.48 -1.71 -8.90
N ALA A 157 -0.89 -2.89 -8.81
CA ALA A 157 -1.61 -4.12 -8.47
C ALA A 157 -2.26 -4.06 -7.08
N THR A 158 -1.67 -3.34 -6.12
CA THR A 158 -2.23 -3.17 -4.77
C THR A 158 -3.03 -1.88 -4.59
N ASN A 159 -3.10 -1.02 -5.61
CA ASN A 159 -3.66 0.33 -5.51
C ASN A 159 -3.09 1.10 -4.30
N ALA A 160 -1.76 1.17 -4.21
CA ALA A 160 -1.06 1.71 -3.04
C ALA A 160 -1.50 3.14 -2.69
N GLY A 161 -1.52 3.40 -1.37
CA GLY A 161 -1.68 4.71 -0.76
C GLY A 161 -0.36 5.26 -0.23
N GLY A 162 -0.44 6.08 0.81
CA GLY A 162 0.65 6.85 1.39
C GLY A 162 0.16 8.14 2.06
N THR A 163 1.07 8.88 2.70
CA THR A 163 0.72 10.11 3.44
C THR A 163 0.20 11.25 2.56
N GLN A 164 0.45 11.20 1.24
CA GLN A 164 0.02 12.21 0.26
C GLN A 164 -1.37 11.95 -0.35
N VAL A 165 -2.07 10.87 0.04
CA VAL A 165 -3.38 10.50 -0.54
C VAL A 165 -4.41 11.61 -0.36
N LEU A 166 -4.32 12.37 0.73
CA LEU A 166 -5.17 13.53 1.00
C LEU A 166 -5.27 14.49 -0.21
N ARG A 167 -4.13 14.81 -0.83
CA ARG A 167 -4.04 15.76 -1.94
C ARG A 167 -4.12 15.08 -3.30
N HIS A 168 -3.44 13.94 -3.44
CA HIS A 168 -3.14 13.35 -4.74
C HIS A 168 -3.97 12.11 -5.05
N GLY A 169 -4.65 11.56 -4.04
CA GLY A 169 -5.31 10.26 -4.13
C GLY A 169 -4.32 9.10 -4.13
N VAL A 170 -4.89 7.89 -4.19
CA VAL A 170 -4.13 6.62 -4.29
C VAL A 170 -3.60 6.40 -5.71
N MET A 171 -2.82 5.34 -5.92
CA MET A 171 -2.23 4.96 -7.21
C MET A 171 -3.24 5.02 -8.37
N ARG A 172 -4.50 4.63 -8.14
CA ARG A 172 -5.58 4.73 -9.13
C ARG A 172 -5.79 6.11 -9.73
N ALA A 173 -5.66 7.17 -8.93
CA ALA A 173 -5.81 8.54 -9.38
C ALA A 173 -4.61 9.01 -10.21
N LEU A 174 -3.43 8.42 -9.97
CA LEU A 174 -2.16 8.83 -10.54
C LEU A 174 -1.80 8.09 -11.84
N VAL A 175 -2.43 6.97 -12.13
CA VAL A 175 -2.20 6.18 -13.34
C VAL A 175 -2.93 6.80 -14.54
N ALA A 176 -2.16 7.26 -15.52
CA ALA A 176 -2.66 7.74 -16.81
C ALA A 176 -2.94 6.58 -17.79
N GLY A 177 -2.12 5.53 -17.76
CA GLY A 177 -2.24 4.39 -18.68
C GLY A 177 -1.50 3.16 -18.19
N LEU A 178 -1.87 1.99 -18.73
CA LEU A 178 -1.27 0.69 -18.40
C LEU A 178 -1.03 -0.13 -19.65
N GLU A 179 0.02 -0.93 -19.66
CA GLU A 179 0.15 -2.10 -20.52
C GLU A 179 0.05 -3.35 -19.64
N VAL A 180 -0.78 -4.31 -20.02
CA VAL A 180 -1.10 -5.49 -19.21
C VAL A 180 -1.05 -6.75 -20.07
N VAL A 181 -0.41 -7.80 -19.56
CA VAL A 181 -0.45 -9.14 -20.14
C VAL A 181 -1.57 -9.94 -19.49
N LEU A 182 -2.54 -10.38 -20.29
CA LEU A 182 -3.69 -11.19 -19.84
C LEU A 182 -3.30 -12.65 -19.60
N ALA A 183 -4.16 -13.44 -18.97
CA ALA A 183 -3.90 -14.86 -18.71
C ALA A 183 -3.64 -15.68 -19.98
N SER A 184 -4.17 -15.25 -21.14
CA SER A 184 -3.90 -15.84 -22.46
C SER A 184 -2.50 -15.55 -23.00
N GLY A 185 -1.78 -14.60 -22.39
CA GLY A 185 -0.53 -14.03 -22.90
C GLY A 185 -0.74 -12.84 -23.84
N GLU A 186 -1.97 -12.47 -24.19
CA GLU A 186 -2.24 -11.29 -25.02
C GLU A 186 -1.83 -10.00 -24.29
N VAL A 187 -1.20 -9.09 -25.04
CA VAL A 187 -0.83 -7.76 -24.55
C VAL A 187 -1.99 -6.80 -24.80
N LEU A 188 -2.54 -6.26 -23.72
CA LEU A 188 -3.55 -5.21 -23.72
C LEU A 188 -2.89 -3.86 -23.45
N ASP A 189 -2.78 -3.04 -24.49
CA ASP A 189 -2.25 -1.68 -24.40
C ASP A 189 -3.37 -0.66 -24.13
N LEU A 190 -3.31 -0.05 -22.95
CA LEU A 190 -4.20 1.01 -22.46
C LEU A 190 -3.42 2.31 -22.22
N THR A 191 -2.26 2.48 -22.86
CA THR A 191 -1.45 3.70 -22.79
C THR A 191 -2.04 4.75 -23.75
N SER A 192 -3.04 5.49 -23.28
CA SER A 192 -3.58 6.62 -24.02
C SER A 192 -2.91 7.92 -23.59
N HIS A 193 -2.37 8.68 -24.55
CA HIS A 193 -1.84 10.03 -24.30
C HIS A 193 -2.93 11.10 -24.24
N LEU A 194 -4.21 10.71 -24.31
CA LEU A 194 -5.33 11.63 -24.34
C LEU A 194 -5.81 11.96 -22.92
N LYS A 195 -5.91 13.26 -22.60
CA LYS A 195 -6.53 13.72 -21.33
C LYS A 195 -8.01 13.36 -21.21
N LYS A 196 -8.69 13.13 -22.34
CA LYS A 196 -10.11 12.75 -22.41
C LYS A 196 -10.27 11.64 -23.44
N ASP A 197 -10.67 10.47 -22.98
CA ASP A 197 -10.91 9.31 -23.83
C ASP A 197 -12.10 8.50 -23.30
N ASN A 198 -13.27 8.69 -23.90
CA ASN A 198 -14.53 8.06 -23.48
C ASN A 198 -14.98 6.96 -24.44
N ARG A 199 -14.03 6.28 -25.11
CA ARG A 199 -14.32 5.20 -26.06
C ARG A 199 -14.55 3.87 -25.35
N GLY A 200 -15.63 3.77 -24.57
CA GLY A 200 -16.01 2.56 -23.85
C GLY A 200 -15.68 2.62 -22.35
N PHE A 201 -15.48 1.45 -21.74
CA PHE A 201 -15.13 1.34 -20.32
C PHE A 201 -13.68 1.76 -20.07
N ASP A 202 -13.41 2.34 -18.90
CA ASP A 202 -12.05 2.62 -18.47
C ASP A 202 -11.37 1.33 -17.95
N LEU A 203 -10.96 0.46 -18.88
CA LEU A 203 -10.48 -0.90 -18.56
C LEU A 203 -9.26 -0.90 -17.63
N LYS A 204 -8.42 0.15 -17.64
CA LYS A 204 -7.23 0.21 -16.78
C LYS A 204 -7.60 0.11 -15.29
N GLN A 205 -8.80 0.61 -14.95
CA GLN A 205 -9.33 0.57 -13.59
C GLN A 205 -9.55 -0.85 -13.07
N MET A 206 -9.77 -1.82 -13.94
CA MET A 206 -9.96 -3.21 -13.53
C MET A 206 -8.66 -3.84 -13.02
N PHE A 207 -7.50 -3.38 -13.51
CA PHE A 207 -6.20 -3.96 -13.16
C PHE A 207 -5.55 -3.29 -11.94
N ILE A 208 -5.87 -2.03 -11.68
CA ILE A 208 -5.41 -1.32 -10.48
C ILE A 208 -6.12 -1.91 -9.26
N GLY A 209 -5.38 -2.40 -8.27
CA GLY A 209 -5.95 -3.10 -7.10
C GLY A 209 -6.37 -4.56 -7.36
N SER A 210 -6.01 -5.14 -8.51
CA SER A 210 -6.37 -6.53 -8.86
C SER A 210 -5.43 -7.57 -8.23
N GLU A 211 -4.34 -7.16 -7.59
CA GLU A 211 -3.33 -8.01 -6.96
C GLU A 211 -2.76 -9.10 -7.90
N GLY A 212 -2.67 -8.78 -9.20
CA GLY A 212 -2.17 -9.68 -10.23
C GLY A 212 -3.12 -10.83 -10.59
N THR A 213 -4.37 -10.80 -10.12
CA THR A 213 -5.36 -11.87 -10.36
C THR A 213 -6.08 -11.73 -11.69
N LEU A 214 -6.04 -10.58 -12.35
CA LEU A 214 -6.74 -10.33 -13.63
C LEU A 214 -5.81 -10.17 -14.83
N GLY A 215 -4.52 -9.94 -14.57
CA GLY A 215 -3.49 -9.68 -15.56
C GLY A 215 -2.21 -9.21 -14.88
N ILE A 216 -1.10 -9.24 -15.61
CA ILE A 216 0.21 -8.82 -15.11
C ILE A 216 0.59 -7.51 -15.79
N VAL A 217 0.72 -6.45 -15.00
CA VAL A 217 1.14 -5.13 -15.50
C VAL A 217 2.59 -5.23 -16.00
N SER A 218 2.84 -4.79 -17.22
CA SER A 218 4.17 -4.72 -17.84
C SER A 218 4.73 -3.30 -17.87
N ARG A 219 3.88 -2.31 -18.17
CA ARG A 219 4.22 -0.87 -18.17
C ARG A 219 3.15 -0.04 -17.49
N VAL A 220 3.57 1.08 -16.91
CA VAL A 220 2.72 2.05 -16.23
C VAL A 220 3.08 3.44 -16.73
N VAL A 221 2.07 4.23 -17.11
CA VAL A 221 2.21 5.66 -17.32
C VAL A 221 1.59 6.38 -16.12
N VAL A 222 2.38 7.17 -15.41
CA VAL A 222 1.93 7.93 -14.23
C VAL A 222 2.01 9.44 -14.47
N GLN A 223 1.13 10.18 -13.82
CA GLN A 223 1.16 11.64 -13.79
C GLN A 223 2.21 12.14 -12.79
N LEU A 224 2.96 13.16 -13.19
CA LEU A 224 3.93 13.86 -12.36
C LEU A 224 3.36 15.22 -11.91
N SER A 225 3.89 15.71 -10.80
CA SER A 225 3.65 17.05 -10.26
C SER A 225 4.92 17.89 -10.39
N HIS A 226 4.80 19.21 -10.28
CA HIS A 226 5.96 20.08 -10.12
C HIS A 226 6.73 19.71 -8.83
N GLY A 227 8.05 19.87 -8.87
CA GLY A 227 8.90 19.67 -7.71
C GLY A 227 8.55 20.64 -6.57
N ILE A 228 8.83 20.20 -5.34
CA ILE A 228 8.62 21.02 -4.13
C ILE A 228 9.74 22.06 -4.05
N ALA A 229 9.38 23.33 -3.96
CA ALA A 229 10.30 24.45 -3.81
C ALA A 229 10.32 25.02 -2.38
N ASP A 230 9.21 24.93 -1.65
CA ASP A 230 9.16 25.20 -0.21
C ASP A 230 8.27 24.17 0.50
N ARG A 231 8.60 23.87 1.75
CA ARG A 231 7.93 22.88 2.60
C ARG A 231 7.83 23.40 4.02
N ARG A 232 6.65 23.26 4.63
CA ARG A 232 6.38 23.63 6.02
C ARG A 232 5.72 22.45 6.73
N VAL A 233 6.38 21.94 7.76
CA VAL A 233 5.85 20.89 8.63
C VAL A 233 5.47 21.51 9.96
N VAL A 234 4.27 21.18 10.43
CA VAL A 234 3.69 21.73 11.65
C VAL A 234 3.20 20.60 12.52
N ILE A 235 3.50 20.66 13.81
CA ILE A 235 2.91 19.79 14.81
C ILE A 235 2.07 20.62 15.78
N ALA A 236 0.84 20.19 16.04
CA ALA A 236 -0.12 20.91 16.87
C ALA A 236 -0.76 20.00 17.93
N GLY A 237 -0.89 20.52 19.14
CA GLY A 237 -1.66 19.92 20.23
C GLY A 237 -3.15 20.17 20.01
N ILE A 238 -3.94 19.11 20.13
CA ILE A 238 -5.37 19.11 19.86
C ILE A 238 -6.12 18.36 20.97
N ALA A 239 -7.30 18.84 21.33
CA ALA A 239 -8.07 18.28 22.45
C ALA A 239 -8.82 16.99 22.09
N SER A 240 -9.19 16.82 20.81
CA SER A 240 -9.97 15.67 20.34
C SER A 240 -9.76 15.38 18.85
N THR A 241 -10.15 14.19 18.39
CA THR A 241 -10.14 13.84 16.96
C THR A 241 -11.16 14.66 16.16
N GLN A 242 -12.22 15.14 16.81
CA GLN A 242 -13.21 16.06 16.23
C GLN A 242 -12.61 17.46 16.01
N ASP A 243 -11.78 17.94 16.93
CA ASP A 243 -11.00 19.18 16.73
C ASP A 243 -9.99 19.01 15.60
N ALA A 244 -9.31 17.86 15.54
CA ALA A 244 -8.41 17.53 14.44
C ALA A 244 -9.13 17.60 13.08
N ARG A 245 -10.35 17.07 12.99
CA ARG A 245 -11.15 17.12 11.75
C ARG A 245 -11.52 18.54 11.38
N ARG A 246 -11.94 19.35 12.35
CA ARG A 246 -12.25 20.78 12.13
C ARG A 246 -11.01 21.55 11.70
N LEU A 247 -9.86 21.31 12.32
CA LEU A 247 -8.57 21.88 11.92
C LEU A 247 -8.21 21.49 10.49
N MET A 248 -8.36 20.21 10.12
CA MET A 248 -8.10 19.77 8.76
C MET A 248 -9.01 20.45 7.74
N GLN A 249 -10.31 20.60 8.04
CA GLN A 249 -11.25 21.32 7.17
C GLN A 249 -10.89 22.79 7.02
N HIS A 250 -10.45 23.42 8.12
CA HIS A 250 -9.96 24.80 8.12
C HIS A 250 -8.73 24.95 7.22
N CYS A 251 -7.71 24.10 7.40
CA CYS A 251 -6.51 24.09 6.56
C CYS A 251 -6.83 23.80 5.09
N GLN A 252 -7.69 22.82 4.79
CA GLN A 252 -8.13 22.53 3.42
C GLN A 252 -8.89 23.72 2.81
N GLY A 253 -9.75 24.38 3.56
CA GLY A 253 -10.53 25.53 3.07
C GLY A 253 -9.66 26.72 2.70
N ALA A 254 -8.54 26.92 3.42
CA ALA A 254 -7.61 28.01 3.18
C ALA A 254 -6.47 27.66 2.20
N MET A 255 -6.02 26.41 2.19
CA MET A 255 -4.76 25.99 1.56
C MET A 255 -4.85 24.62 0.88
N ALA A 256 -5.97 24.31 0.21
CA ALA A 256 -6.20 23.01 -0.46
C ALA A 256 -5.06 22.56 -1.37
N ASP A 257 -4.48 23.49 -2.15
CA ASP A 257 -3.40 23.20 -3.08
C ASP A 257 -2.02 23.10 -2.41
N ALA A 258 -1.89 23.43 -1.13
CA ALA A 258 -0.63 23.31 -0.40
C ALA A 258 -0.64 22.19 0.64
N LEU A 259 -1.79 21.86 1.24
CA LEU A 259 -1.90 20.82 2.25
C LEU A 259 -1.61 19.44 1.65
N GLU A 260 -0.43 18.91 1.97
CA GLU A 260 0.11 17.67 1.41
C GLU A 260 -0.25 16.46 2.27
N GLY A 261 -0.24 16.62 3.60
CA GLY A 261 -0.52 15.55 4.55
C GLY A 261 -1.15 16.07 5.85
N PHE A 262 -1.96 15.22 6.48
CA PHE A 262 -2.59 15.51 7.78
C PHE A 262 -2.74 14.20 8.58
N GLU A 263 -1.84 14.02 9.53
CA GLU A 263 -1.79 12.85 10.40
C GLU A 263 -2.32 13.18 11.78
N ILE A 264 -2.96 12.21 12.44
CA ILE A 264 -3.31 12.30 13.86
C ILE A 264 -2.66 11.17 14.66
N MET A 265 -2.24 11.47 15.89
CA MET A 265 -1.73 10.49 16.84
C MET A 265 -2.15 10.86 18.27
N PRO A 266 -2.54 9.90 19.12
CA PRO A 266 -2.85 10.15 20.51
C PRO A 266 -1.57 10.28 21.35
N GLN A 267 -1.67 10.93 22.52
CA GLN A 267 -0.55 11.05 23.47
C GLN A 267 0.11 9.70 23.77
N SER A 268 -0.67 8.63 23.89
CA SER A 268 -0.16 7.29 24.20
C SER A 268 0.78 6.72 23.13
N CYS A 269 0.57 7.06 21.85
CA CYS A 269 1.48 6.68 20.77
C CYS A 269 2.77 7.51 20.84
N LEU A 270 2.67 8.81 21.09
CA LEU A 270 3.84 9.67 21.26
C LEU A 270 4.70 9.20 22.45
N ASP A 271 4.09 8.90 23.60
CA ASP A 271 4.78 8.39 24.78
C ASP A 271 5.53 7.08 24.48
N ALA A 272 4.91 6.19 23.69
CA ALA A 272 5.53 4.95 23.26
C ALA A 272 6.78 5.20 22.41
N VAL A 273 6.71 6.16 21.48
CA VAL A 273 7.83 6.52 20.60
C VAL A 273 8.96 7.18 21.38
N LEU A 274 8.66 8.10 22.29
CA LEU A 274 9.67 8.75 23.15
C LEU A 274 10.37 7.75 24.07
N ALA A 275 9.66 6.71 24.53
CA ALA A 275 10.27 5.63 25.29
C ALA A 275 11.13 4.69 24.42
N TYR A 276 10.81 4.57 23.12
CA TYR A 276 11.49 3.69 22.18
C TYR A 276 12.76 4.30 21.57
N ILE A 277 12.75 5.62 21.30
CA ILE A 277 13.87 6.35 20.71
C ILE A 277 14.58 7.16 21.82
N PRO A 278 15.80 6.78 22.25
CA PRO A 278 16.46 7.42 23.39
C PRO A 278 16.67 8.94 23.28
N ASP A 279 16.88 9.46 22.07
CA ASP A 279 17.18 10.87 21.82
C ASP A 279 15.96 11.69 21.34
N ALA A 280 14.80 11.04 21.16
CA ALA A 280 13.60 11.74 20.68
C ALA A 280 13.11 12.75 21.74
N GLN A 281 12.63 13.89 21.25
CA GLN A 281 12.12 14.98 22.10
C GLN A 281 10.63 15.14 21.91
N ALA A 282 9.94 15.51 22.99
CA ALA A 282 8.56 15.93 22.89
C ALA A 282 8.48 17.16 21.98
N PRO A 283 7.53 17.20 21.04
CA PRO A 283 7.46 18.26 20.03
C PRO A 283 6.92 19.59 20.58
N LEU A 284 6.17 19.55 21.68
CA LEU A 284 5.46 20.67 22.30
C LEU A 284 5.65 20.63 23.81
N ASP A 285 5.38 21.76 24.46
CA ASP A 285 5.37 21.83 25.92
C ASP A 285 4.08 21.19 26.47
N GLY A 286 4.22 20.40 27.54
CA GLY A 286 3.11 19.72 28.20
C GLY A 286 2.61 18.49 27.45
N GLN A 287 1.44 18.00 27.87
CA GLN A 287 0.75 16.87 27.24
C GLN A 287 -0.54 17.34 26.61
N HIS A 288 -0.84 16.81 25.43
CA HIS A 288 -2.06 17.07 24.67
C HIS A 288 -2.71 15.73 24.37
N PRO A 289 -4.04 15.56 24.55
CA PRO A 289 -4.70 14.28 24.31
C PRO A 289 -4.40 13.69 22.92
N TRP A 290 -4.32 14.57 21.92
CA TRP A 290 -3.99 14.26 20.55
C TRP A 290 -2.97 15.25 19.99
N TYR A 291 -2.30 14.83 18.92
CA TYR A 291 -1.42 15.66 18.10
C TYR A 291 -1.83 15.54 16.64
N ALA A 292 -1.77 16.66 15.92
CA ALA A 292 -1.85 16.71 14.46
C ALA A 292 -0.48 17.03 13.88
N LEU A 293 -0.02 16.22 12.92
CA LEU A 293 1.16 16.51 12.10
C LEU A 293 0.69 16.87 10.70
N MET A 294 0.97 18.12 10.30
CA MET A 294 0.52 18.70 9.04
C MET A 294 1.72 19.03 8.18
N GLU A 295 1.60 18.80 6.88
CA GLU A 295 2.62 19.17 5.90
C GLU A 295 1.99 20.02 4.81
N PHE A 296 2.63 21.16 4.54
CA PHE A 296 2.27 22.06 3.45
C PHE A 296 3.46 22.18 2.50
N VAL A 297 3.19 22.13 1.19
CA VAL A 297 4.23 22.26 0.17
C VAL A 297 3.81 23.24 -0.91
N ALA A 298 4.78 23.93 -1.50
CA ALA A 298 4.59 24.80 -2.64
C ALA A 298 5.60 24.48 -3.74
N ASP A 299 5.19 24.69 -4.99
CA ASP A 299 6.12 24.77 -6.11
C ASP A 299 6.81 26.15 -6.14
N ARG A 300 7.60 26.40 -7.18
CA ARG A 300 8.37 27.64 -7.32
C ARG A 300 7.52 28.90 -7.35
N GLU A 301 6.27 28.83 -7.82
CA GLU A 301 5.39 30.00 -7.90
C GLU A 301 4.81 30.36 -6.53
N GLY A 302 4.50 29.34 -5.72
CA GLY A 302 3.91 29.52 -4.38
C GLY A 302 4.92 29.66 -3.22
N ALA A 303 6.20 29.33 -3.44
CA ALA A 303 7.21 29.21 -2.39
C ALA A 303 7.32 30.45 -1.49
N ASP A 304 7.40 31.64 -2.07
CA ASP A 304 7.61 32.89 -1.32
C ASP A 304 6.45 33.21 -0.36
N ALA A 305 5.22 32.74 -0.67
CA ALA A 305 4.02 33.03 0.12
C ALA A 305 3.68 31.92 1.13
N LEU A 306 4.29 30.73 1.04
CA LEU A 306 3.88 29.57 1.81
C LEU A 306 4.00 29.80 3.32
N GLY A 307 5.11 30.38 3.78
CA GLY A 307 5.36 30.66 5.20
C GLY A 307 4.28 31.55 5.81
N GLU A 308 4.01 32.71 5.21
CA GLU A 308 3.00 33.66 5.69
C GLU A 308 1.59 33.06 5.68
N GLN A 309 1.27 32.22 4.69
CA GLN A 309 -0.02 31.53 4.63
C GLN A 309 -0.20 30.50 5.74
N VAL A 310 0.85 29.71 6.04
CA VAL A 310 0.82 28.74 7.14
C VAL A 310 0.71 29.45 8.49
N GLU A 311 1.45 30.53 8.70
CA GLU A 311 1.33 31.33 9.93
C GLU A 311 -0.08 31.85 10.12
N LYS A 312 -0.67 32.42 9.06
CA LYS A 312 -2.05 32.92 9.09
C LYS A 312 -3.07 31.82 9.38
N VAL A 313 -2.98 30.67 8.69
CA VAL A 313 -3.96 29.59 8.90
C VAL A 313 -3.91 29.05 10.32
N LEU A 314 -2.72 29.02 10.93
CA LEU A 314 -2.53 28.64 12.33
C LEU A 314 -3.06 29.69 13.30
N MET A 315 -2.83 30.98 13.04
CA MET A 315 -3.43 32.07 13.82
C MET A 315 -4.96 31.97 13.85
N ASP A 316 -5.58 31.80 12.67
CA ASP A 316 -7.03 31.62 12.56
C ASP A 316 -7.49 30.35 13.32
N ALA A 317 -6.67 29.28 13.34
CA ALA A 317 -6.97 28.06 14.09
C ALA A 317 -6.90 28.25 15.62
N PHE A 318 -5.97 29.07 16.12
CA PHE A 318 -5.93 29.47 17.53
C PHE A 318 -7.13 30.33 17.91
N GLU A 319 -7.52 31.30 17.07
CA GLU A 319 -8.71 32.13 17.29
C GLU A 319 -10.00 31.32 17.32
N ALA A 320 -10.05 30.24 16.53
CA ALA A 320 -11.16 29.30 16.50
C ALA A 320 -11.09 28.21 17.59
N GLU A 321 -10.10 28.27 18.49
CA GLU A 321 -9.86 27.30 19.57
C GLU A 321 -9.72 25.85 19.08
N LEU A 322 -9.17 25.66 17.86
CA LEU A 322 -8.96 24.34 17.26
C LEU A 322 -7.65 23.67 17.70
N VAL A 323 -6.69 24.48 18.16
CA VAL A 323 -5.36 24.03 18.63
C VAL A 323 -5.04 24.67 19.98
N SER A 324 -4.40 23.91 20.86
CA SER A 324 -3.95 24.37 22.18
C SER A 324 -2.52 24.90 22.16
N ASP A 325 -1.68 24.32 21.30
CA ASP A 325 -0.28 24.70 21.06
C ASP A 325 0.12 24.23 19.66
N ALA A 326 1.10 24.89 19.04
CA ALA A 326 1.60 24.49 17.72
C ALA A 326 3.02 25.00 17.47
N VAL A 327 3.82 24.18 16.79
CA VAL A 327 5.17 24.53 16.36
C VAL A 327 5.31 24.25 14.86
N ILE A 328 5.71 25.28 14.11
CA ILE A 328 6.22 25.15 12.75
C ILE A 328 7.69 24.74 12.86
N ALA A 329 8.10 23.69 12.14
CA ALA A 329 9.49 23.27 12.09
C ALA A 329 10.38 24.42 11.57
N ALA A 330 11.44 24.74 12.30
CA ALA A 330 12.35 25.83 11.98
C ALA A 330 13.31 25.50 10.82
N ASN A 331 13.47 24.21 10.50
CA ASN A 331 14.32 23.70 9.42
C ASN A 331 13.96 22.24 9.09
N GLU A 332 14.52 21.71 8.00
CA GLU A 332 14.29 20.33 7.56
C GLU A 332 14.70 19.28 8.60
N THR A 333 15.75 19.50 9.38
CA THR A 333 16.14 18.54 10.44
C THR A 333 15.04 18.40 11.50
N GLN A 334 14.40 19.50 11.88
CA GLN A 334 13.27 19.45 12.81
C GLN A 334 12.00 18.87 12.15
N ALA A 335 11.77 19.18 10.86
CA ALA A 335 10.66 18.61 10.10
C ALA A 335 10.76 17.07 10.03
N GLU A 336 11.95 16.55 9.71
CA GLU A 336 12.20 15.10 9.69
C GLU A 336 12.11 14.49 11.10
N ALA A 337 12.50 15.21 12.16
CA ALA A 337 12.31 14.75 13.53
C ALA A 337 10.81 14.60 13.87
N PHE A 338 9.95 15.52 13.42
CA PHE A 338 8.49 15.39 13.61
C PHE A 338 7.91 14.21 12.83
N TRP A 339 8.34 14.01 11.58
CA TRP A 339 7.94 12.83 10.81
C TRP A 339 8.44 11.52 11.42
N GLN A 340 9.66 11.50 11.96
CA GLN A 340 10.20 10.33 12.66
C GLN A 340 9.33 9.92 13.85
N LEU A 341 8.74 10.89 14.58
CA LEU A 341 7.79 10.57 15.66
C LEU A 341 6.58 9.80 15.11
N ARG A 342 6.00 10.24 13.99
CA ARG A 342 4.84 9.60 13.34
C ARG A 342 5.17 8.23 12.74
N GLU A 343 6.29 8.11 12.05
CA GLU A 343 6.69 6.89 11.34
C GLU A 343 7.13 5.76 12.29
N THR A 344 7.61 6.13 13.49
CA THR A 344 8.12 5.17 14.47
C THR A 344 7.05 4.61 15.42
N ILE A 345 5.77 5.01 15.28
CA ILE A 345 4.68 4.49 16.13
C ILE A 345 4.58 2.97 16.06
N SER A 346 4.52 2.39 14.85
CA SER A 346 4.39 0.95 14.64
C SER A 346 5.52 0.11 15.29
N PRO A 347 6.82 0.41 15.09
CA PRO A 347 7.88 -0.32 15.79
C PRO A 347 7.90 -0.07 17.30
N ALA A 348 7.57 1.14 17.77
CA ALA A 348 7.50 1.45 19.20
C ALA A 348 6.40 0.65 19.91
N GLU A 349 5.23 0.51 19.30
CA GLU A 349 4.14 -0.31 19.83
C GLU A 349 4.49 -1.80 19.82
N ARG A 350 5.14 -2.29 18.76
CA ARG A 350 5.61 -3.68 18.70
C ARG A 350 6.60 -4.01 19.82
N ALA A 351 7.38 -3.03 20.28
CA ALA A 351 8.29 -3.20 21.40
C ALA A 351 7.57 -3.37 22.75
N LYS A 352 6.31 -2.91 22.89
CA LYS A 352 5.51 -3.11 24.11
C LYS A 352 5.05 -4.56 24.27
N GLY A 353 4.76 -5.26 23.17
CA GLY A 353 4.27 -6.62 23.21
C GLY A 353 3.59 -7.09 21.92
N PRO A 354 2.96 -8.28 21.97
CA PRO A 354 2.18 -8.79 20.84
C PRO A 354 0.97 -7.89 20.58
N ALA A 355 0.63 -7.69 19.32
CA ALA A 355 -0.50 -6.85 18.92
C ALA A 355 -1.18 -7.37 17.65
N MET A 356 -2.49 -7.19 17.57
CA MET A 356 -3.24 -7.31 16.32
C MET A 356 -3.25 -5.96 15.62
N GLN A 357 -2.66 -5.90 14.44
CA GLN A 357 -2.54 -4.68 13.64
C GLN A 357 -3.59 -4.67 12.54
N HIS A 358 -4.34 -3.58 12.43
CA HIS A 358 -5.37 -3.41 11.41
C HIS A 358 -5.08 -2.13 10.63
N ASP A 359 -5.06 -2.27 9.31
CA ASP A 359 -5.00 -1.17 8.34
C ASP A 359 -6.39 -1.08 7.71
N ILE A 360 -7.18 -0.10 8.13
CA ILE A 360 -8.64 -0.02 7.88
C ILE A 360 -9.01 1.41 7.51
N SER A 361 -10.10 1.59 6.77
CA SER A 361 -10.61 2.94 6.50
C SER A 361 -12.09 3.05 6.78
N VAL A 362 -12.53 4.26 7.12
CA VAL A 362 -13.94 4.63 7.30
C VAL A 362 -14.20 5.95 6.57
N PRO A 363 -15.47 6.35 6.33
CA PRO A 363 -15.73 7.67 5.75
C PRO A 363 -15.02 8.77 6.56
N VAL A 364 -14.27 9.64 5.89
CA VAL A 364 -13.47 10.72 6.53
C VAL A 364 -14.27 11.53 7.54
N SER A 365 -15.54 11.82 7.24
CA SER A 365 -16.44 12.58 8.12
C SER A 365 -16.88 11.83 9.38
N LYS A 366 -16.61 10.52 9.49
CA LYS A 366 -16.98 9.65 10.61
C LYS A 366 -15.76 9.07 11.35
N MET A 367 -14.55 9.33 10.86
CA MET A 367 -13.32 8.78 11.45
C MET A 367 -13.15 9.16 12.92
N PRO A 368 -13.40 10.41 13.37
CA PRO A 368 -13.36 10.76 14.78
C PRO A 368 -14.28 9.90 15.65
N GLU A 369 -15.57 9.83 15.30
CA GLU A 369 -16.55 9.07 16.08
C GLU A 369 -16.31 7.56 16.02
N PHE A 370 -15.79 7.05 14.90
CA PHE A 370 -15.40 5.66 14.77
C PHE A 370 -14.27 5.30 15.74
N ILE A 371 -13.22 6.13 15.83
CA ILE A 371 -12.07 5.91 16.73
C ILE A 371 -12.54 5.80 18.18
N ASP A 372 -13.41 6.71 18.62
CA ASP A 372 -13.97 6.70 19.97
C ASP A 372 -14.78 5.41 20.22
N ALA A 373 -15.71 5.10 19.30
CA ALA A 373 -16.61 3.97 19.42
C ALA A 373 -15.88 2.61 19.40
N ILE A 374 -14.88 2.43 18.52
CA ILE A 374 -14.14 1.16 18.45
C ILE A 374 -13.23 0.98 19.65
N THR A 375 -12.63 2.06 20.15
CA THR A 375 -11.78 2.04 21.34
C THR A 375 -12.61 1.65 22.57
N GLU A 376 -13.75 2.31 22.78
CA GLU A 376 -14.67 1.97 23.87
C GLU A 376 -15.18 0.52 23.76
N SER A 377 -15.56 0.10 22.55
CA SER A 377 -16.06 -1.25 22.31
C SER A 377 -15.04 -2.33 22.64
N VAL A 378 -13.77 -2.15 22.23
CA VAL A 378 -12.68 -3.09 22.52
C VAL A 378 -12.37 -3.11 24.01
N LEU A 379 -12.15 -1.95 24.64
CA LEU A 379 -11.74 -1.87 26.04
C LEU A 379 -12.84 -2.29 27.02
N SER A 380 -14.11 -2.10 26.67
CA SER A 380 -15.23 -2.58 27.48
C SER A 380 -15.31 -4.11 27.53
N ALA A 381 -14.97 -4.78 26.43
CA ALA A 381 -14.92 -6.24 26.34
C ALA A 381 -13.58 -6.82 26.85
N HIS A 382 -12.51 -6.04 26.77
CA HIS A 382 -11.14 -6.46 27.01
C HIS A 382 -10.35 -5.37 27.79
N PRO A 383 -10.66 -5.13 29.07
CA PRO A 383 -10.15 -3.99 29.84
C PRO A 383 -8.64 -4.01 30.11
N ASP A 384 -8.00 -5.18 30.01
CA ASP A 384 -6.55 -5.34 30.23
C ASP A 384 -5.71 -5.09 28.95
N HIS A 385 -6.33 -4.73 27.83
CA HIS A 385 -5.65 -4.47 26.55
C HIS A 385 -5.41 -2.96 26.37
N GLU A 386 -4.43 -2.61 25.53
CA GLU A 386 -4.27 -1.23 25.05
C GLU A 386 -4.78 -1.12 23.61
N VAL A 387 -5.39 0.02 23.27
CA VAL A 387 -5.77 0.36 21.90
C VAL A 387 -4.97 1.57 21.48
N ALA A 388 -4.32 1.48 20.33
CA ALA A 388 -3.69 2.58 19.65
C ALA A 388 -4.39 2.82 18.31
N ALA A 389 -4.87 4.04 18.10
CA ALA A 389 -5.56 4.46 16.88
C ALA A 389 -4.93 5.75 16.39
N PHE A 390 -4.25 5.69 15.25
CA PHE A 390 -3.56 6.82 14.62
C PHE A 390 -3.66 6.67 13.10
N GLY A 391 -3.37 7.72 12.34
CA GLY A 391 -3.36 7.60 10.88
C GLY A 391 -3.67 8.87 10.13
N HIS A 392 -4.10 8.66 8.89
CA HIS A 392 -4.27 9.68 7.87
C HIS A 392 -5.70 10.24 7.93
N LEU A 393 -5.88 11.36 8.62
CA LEU A 393 -7.22 11.92 8.79
C LEU A 393 -7.83 12.36 7.45
N GLY A 394 -6.97 12.75 6.50
CA GLY A 394 -7.33 13.24 5.18
C GLY A 394 -8.09 12.26 4.29
N ASP A 395 -7.82 10.97 4.42
CA ASP A 395 -8.35 9.93 3.56
C ASP A 395 -9.18 8.87 4.32
N GLY A 396 -9.25 8.98 5.64
CA GLY A 396 -10.07 8.11 6.49
C GLY A 396 -9.39 6.81 6.88
N ASN A 397 -8.08 6.65 6.60
CA ASN A 397 -7.29 5.50 7.00
C ASN A 397 -6.89 5.59 8.49
N VAL A 398 -7.19 4.52 9.23
CA VAL A 398 -6.86 4.33 10.65
C VAL A 398 -5.97 3.09 10.76
N HIS A 399 -4.77 3.28 11.30
CA HIS A 399 -3.99 2.19 11.88
C HIS A 399 -4.54 1.92 13.28
N LEU A 400 -5.29 0.83 13.43
CA LEU A 400 -5.89 0.42 14.69
C LEU A 400 -5.17 -0.82 15.22
N HIS A 401 -4.38 -0.64 16.28
CA HIS A 401 -3.64 -1.71 16.92
C HIS A 401 -4.26 -2.04 18.27
N VAL A 402 -4.50 -3.33 18.51
CA VAL A 402 -4.92 -3.84 19.83
C VAL A 402 -3.75 -4.62 20.41
N ILE A 403 -3.17 -4.08 21.48
CA ILE A 403 -1.96 -4.61 22.12
C ILE A 403 -2.39 -5.54 23.26
N ALA A 404 -1.78 -6.71 23.30
CA ALA A 404 -2.03 -7.72 24.32
C ALA A 404 -1.60 -7.24 25.71
N PRO A 405 -2.21 -7.77 26.80
CA PRO A 405 -1.75 -7.49 28.15
C PRO A 405 -0.26 -7.80 28.33
N ALA A 406 0.43 -7.00 29.14
CA ALA A 406 1.85 -7.19 29.40
C ALA A 406 2.17 -8.62 29.88
N GLY A 407 3.21 -9.23 29.30
CA GLY A 407 3.61 -10.61 29.61
C GLY A 407 2.81 -11.71 28.90
N SER A 408 1.93 -11.36 27.97
CA SER A 408 1.22 -12.35 27.13
C SER A 408 2.17 -13.17 26.27
N ASP A 409 1.88 -14.46 26.13
CA ASP A 409 2.48 -15.34 25.12
C ASP A 409 1.88 -14.97 23.75
N GLY A 410 2.67 -14.30 22.90
CA GLY A 410 2.22 -13.71 21.64
C GLY A 410 1.53 -14.70 20.70
N PRO A 411 2.19 -15.78 20.26
CA PRO A 411 1.58 -16.79 19.40
C PRO A 411 0.27 -17.36 19.96
N LYS A 412 0.22 -17.64 21.27
CA LYS A 412 -0.98 -18.18 21.90
C LYS A 412 -2.10 -17.14 21.94
N TRP A 413 -1.80 -15.92 22.37
CA TRP A 413 -2.76 -14.82 22.45
C TRP A 413 -3.35 -14.49 21.08
N GLU A 414 -2.52 -14.42 20.04
CA GLU A 414 -2.95 -14.15 18.66
C GLU A 414 -3.97 -15.20 18.19
N GLN A 415 -3.71 -16.48 18.42
CA GLN A 415 -4.60 -17.57 17.98
C GLN A 415 -5.92 -17.64 18.76
N GLU A 416 -5.91 -17.36 20.07
CA GLU A 416 -7.08 -17.55 20.93
C GLU A 416 -7.96 -16.29 21.06
N THR A 417 -7.33 -15.13 21.24
CA THR A 417 -7.98 -13.83 21.55
C THR A 417 -7.81 -12.84 20.40
N GLY A 418 -6.60 -12.70 19.87
CA GLY A 418 -6.27 -11.75 18.80
C GLY A 418 -7.16 -11.92 17.56
N LYS A 419 -7.34 -13.15 17.06
CA LYS A 419 -8.24 -13.42 15.92
C LYS A 419 -9.70 -13.02 16.16
N LYS A 420 -10.20 -13.17 17.40
CA LYS A 420 -11.57 -12.76 17.75
C LYS A 420 -11.70 -11.25 17.81
N LEU A 421 -10.69 -10.56 18.37
CA LEU A 421 -10.57 -9.11 18.35
C LEU A 421 -10.53 -8.58 16.92
N SER A 422 -9.73 -9.16 16.04
CA SER A 422 -9.69 -8.76 14.63
C SER A 422 -11.03 -8.95 13.92
N ALA A 423 -11.71 -10.07 14.14
CA ALA A 423 -13.04 -10.29 13.58
C ALA A 423 -14.06 -9.24 14.06
N HIS A 424 -13.98 -8.84 15.34
CA HIS A 424 -14.79 -7.76 15.91
C HIS A 424 -14.48 -6.40 15.27
N VAL A 425 -13.20 -6.05 15.14
CA VAL A 425 -12.75 -4.81 14.48
C VAL A 425 -13.25 -4.76 13.04
N TYR A 426 -13.00 -5.80 12.24
CA TYR A 426 -13.39 -5.81 10.83
C TYR A 426 -14.91 -5.74 10.62
N ARG A 427 -15.69 -6.36 11.51
CA ARG A 427 -17.15 -6.22 11.51
C ARG A 427 -17.57 -4.79 11.81
N SER A 428 -17.01 -4.18 12.86
CA SER A 428 -17.30 -2.79 13.21
C SER A 428 -16.99 -1.84 12.04
N VAL A 429 -15.82 -1.98 11.40
CA VAL A 429 -15.46 -1.19 10.22
C VAL A 429 -16.51 -1.31 9.11
N THR A 430 -16.99 -2.53 8.86
CA THR A 430 -18.03 -2.79 7.85
C THR A 430 -19.35 -2.13 8.23
N ASP A 431 -19.78 -2.22 9.49
CA ASP A 431 -21.01 -1.59 10.00
C ASP A 431 -20.95 -0.05 9.90
N TRP A 432 -19.76 0.53 9.96
CA TRP A 432 -19.51 1.96 9.76
C TRP A 432 -19.40 2.38 8.29
N GLY A 433 -19.52 1.45 7.35
CA GLY A 433 -19.40 1.69 5.91
C GLY A 433 -17.95 1.89 5.46
N GLY A 434 -17.00 1.27 6.16
CA GLY A 434 -15.57 1.31 5.90
C GLY A 434 -15.02 0.12 5.10
N SER A 435 -13.70 0.07 4.98
CA SER A 435 -12.93 -1.01 4.35
C SER A 435 -12.03 -1.73 5.35
N ILE A 436 -12.03 -3.06 5.32
CA ILE A 436 -11.14 -3.93 6.11
C ILE A 436 -9.66 -3.87 5.67
N SER A 437 -9.39 -3.22 4.53
CA SER A 437 -8.05 -2.92 4.06
C SER A 437 -8.02 -1.57 3.37
N ALA A 438 -7.35 -0.59 3.98
CA ALA A 438 -7.18 0.73 3.37
C ALA A 438 -6.11 0.71 2.27
N GLU A 439 -4.94 0.13 2.56
CA GLU A 439 -3.77 0.21 1.68
C GLU A 439 -3.19 -1.15 1.29
N HIS A 440 -3.15 -2.10 2.23
CA HIS A 440 -2.35 -3.33 2.06
C HIS A 440 -2.94 -4.38 1.10
N GLY A 441 -4.21 -4.26 0.71
CA GLY A 441 -4.93 -5.27 -0.09
C GLY A 441 -5.48 -6.45 0.73
N ILE A 442 -5.90 -7.49 0.02
CA ILE A 442 -6.55 -8.68 0.59
C ILE A 442 -5.57 -9.87 0.66
N GLY A 443 -4.87 -10.12 -0.44
CA GLY A 443 -3.95 -11.24 -0.60
C GLY A 443 -4.56 -12.58 -0.21
N GLN A 444 -3.77 -13.37 0.51
CA GLN A 444 -4.24 -14.61 1.15
C GLN A 444 -4.61 -14.39 2.62
N ASP A 445 -4.08 -13.35 3.27
CA ASP A 445 -4.28 -13.06 4.70
C ASP A 445 -5.74 -12.69 5.01
N LYS A 446 -6.35 -11.78 4.23
CA LYS A 446 -7.69 -11.26 4.51
C LYS A 446 -8.79 -11.91 3.67
N LEU A 447 -8.49 -12.99 2.94
CA LEU A 447 -9.44 -13.62 2.02
C LEU A 447 -10.73 -14.10 2.72
N GLN A 448 -10.59 -14.73 3.89
CA GLN A 448 -11.75 -15.19 4.65
C GLN A 448 -12.55 -14.01 5.22
N THR A 449 -11.87 -13.01 5.77
CA THR A 449 -12.51 -11.77 6.26
C THR A 449 -13.30 -11.08 5.16
N LEU A 450 -12.74 -10.97 3.94
CA LEU A 450 -13.45 -10.40 2.79
C LEU A 450 -14.73 -11.20 2.47
N ARG A 451 -14.66 -12.54 2.46
CA ARG A 451 -15.84 -13.39 2.22
C ARG A 451 -16.93 -13.19 3.27
N ASP A 452 -16.55 -12.96 4.52
CA ASP A 452 -17.47 -12.84 5.64
C ASP A 452 -18.07 -11.44 5.80
N THR A 453 -17.41 -10.40 5.28
CA THR A 453 -17.78 -8.99 5.52
C THR A 453 -18.17 -8.21 4.27
N HIS A 454 -17.76 -8.63 3.07
CA HIS A 454 -18.04 -7.89 1.85
C HIS A 454 -19.43 -8.17 1.28
N ASP A 455 -19.92 -7.25 0.44
CA ASP A 455 -21.22 -7.42 -0.22
C ASP A 455 -21.21 -8.70 -1.09
N PRO A 456 -22.11 -9.66 -0.85
CA PRO A 456 -22.18 -10.89 -1.64
C PRO A 456 -22.43 -10.63 -3.14
N VAL A 457 -23.11 -9.53 -3.49
CA VAL A 457 -23.31 -9.15 -4.90
C VAL A 457 -21.99 -8.68 -5.52
N ALA A 458 -21.25 -7.80 -4.84
CA ALA A 458 -19.93 -7.37 -5.26
C ALA A 458 -18.97 -8.56 -5.44
N LEU A 459 -18.90 -9.47 -4.46
CA LEU A 459 -18.10 -10.70 -4.57
C LEU A 459 -18.49 -11.57 -5.77
N SER A 460 -19.80 -11.70 -6.05
CA SER A 460 -20.28 -12.42 -7.24
C SER A 460 -19.79 -11.77 -8.53
N VAL A 461 -19.81 -10.44 -8.62
CA VAL A 461 -19.31 -9.70 -9.79
C VAL A 461 -17.80 -9.87 -9.95
N MET A 462 -17.02 -9.73 -8.87
CA MET A 462 -15.57 -9.92 -8.93
C MET A 462 -15.19 -11.31 -9.45
N ARG A 463 -15.87 -12.37 -8.97
CA ARG A 463 -15.65 -13.74 -9.47
C ARG A 463 -16.01 -13.91 -10.94
N LYS A 464 -17.07 -13.25 -11.42
CA LYS A 464 -17.44 -13.26 -12.84
C LYS A 464 -16.38 -12.56 -13.71
N VAL A 465 -15.83 -11.44 -13.24
CA VAL A 465 -14.73 -10.74 -13.91
C VAL A 465 -13.48 -11.63 -13.95
N LYS A 466 -13.10 -12.22 -12.81
CA LYS A 466 -11.99 -13.18 -12.73
C LYS A 466 -12.17 -14.34 -13.72
N ALA A 467 -13.32 -14.99 -13.72
CA ALA A 467 -13.60 -16.10 -14.64
C ALA A 467 -13.60 -15.68 -16.13
N ALA A 468 -13.89 -14.41 -16.43
CA ALA A 468 -13.86 -13.91 -17.80
C ALA A 468 -12.44 -13.61 -18.30
N LEU A 469 -11.54 -13.14 -17.42
CA LEU A 469 -10.16 -12.76 -17.78
C LEU A 469 -9.14 -13.88 -17.54
N ASP A 470 -9.45 -14.81 -16.66
CA ASP A 470 -8.62 -15.96 -16.31
C ASP A 470 -9.50 -17.19 -16.03
N PRO A 471 -10.06 -17.82 -17.08
CA PRO A 471 -11.02 -18.91 -16.94
C PRO A 471 -10.43 -20.18 -16.31
N ASP A 472 -9.12 -20.38 -16.44
CA ASP A 472 -8.39 -21.53 -15.89
C ASP A 472 -7.84 -21.26 -14.48
N GLY A 473 -8.01 -20.04 -13.96
CA GLY A 473 -7.59 -19.66 -12.61
C GLY A 473 -6.07 -19.70 -12.40
N LEU A 474 -5.28 -19.40 -13.44
CA LEU A 474 -3.83 -19.49 -13.41
C LEU A 474 -3.16 -18.29 -12.76
N LEU A 475 -3.76 -17.10 -12.84
CA LEU A 475 -3.18 -15.87 -12.32
C LEU A 475 -3.45 -15.70 -10.82
N ASN A 476 -2.39 -15.81 -10.03
CA ASN A 476 -2.32 -15.63 -8.59
C ASN A 476 -3.42 -16.38 -7.82
N PRO A 477 -3.52 -17.72 -7.96
CA PRO A 477 -4.60 -18.50 -7.37
C PRO A 477 -4.63 -18.41 -5.84
N GLY A 478 -5.83 -18.55 -5.28
CA GLY A 478 -6.06 -18.58 -3.84
C GLY A 478 -5.97 -17.22 -3.15
N LYS A 479 -5.97 -16.11 -3.89
CA LYS A 479 -5.85 -14.74 -3.38
C LYS A 479 -6.94 -13.85 -3.95
N LEU A 480 -7.35 -12.85 -3.16
CA LEU A 480 -8.42 -11.89 -3.46
C LEU A 480 -9.82 -12.50 -3.69
N VAL A 481 -10.07 -13.30 -4.73
CA VAL A 481 -11.43 -13.80 -5.09
C VAL A 481 -11.52 -15.23 -5.59
#